data_AF-A0AAW1I4W8-F1
#
_entry.id   AF-A0AAW1I4W8-F1
#
_cell.length_a   1.000
_cell.length_b   1.000
_cell.length_c   1.000
_cell.angle_alpha   90.00
_cell.angle_beta   90.00
_cell.angle_gamma   90.00
#
_symmetry.space_group_name_H-M   'P 1'
#
loop_
_entity.id
_entity.type
_entity.pdbx_description
1 polymer ?
#
loop_
_entity_poly.entity_id
_entity_poly.type
_entity_poly.pdbx_seq_one_letter_code
_entity_poly.pdbx_strand_id
1 'polypeptide(L)'
;MSDYENVVGGKLRLKGKALDVKGISKKKKLKKHFEQFNKYMSSDVMKEIQAENNIDREDKDLSYDERLTPAERRYLEHWKQLEAKRLLKNANESHRDRVNKFNQYLANLSEHYDIPRVGPG
;
A
#
# COMPACT_ATOMS: atom_id res chain seq x y z
N MET A 1 11.75 37.06 18.52
CA MET A 1 12.66 36.15 19.25
C MET A 1 12.39 34.76 18.72
N SER A 2 13.40 33.93 18.42
CA SER A 2 13.18 32.62 17.80
C SER A 2 12.81 31.57 18.84
N ASP A 3 11.81 30.74 18.55
CA ASP A 3 11.23 29.76 19.48
C ASP A 3 12.17 28.61 19.89
N TYR A 4 13.43 28.62 19.43
CA TYR A 4 14.37 27.51 19.57
C TYR A 4 15.63 27.84 20.39
N GLU A 5 15.70 29.04 20.98
CA GLU A 5 16.88 29.50 21.73
C GLU A 5 17.12 28.69 23.03
N ASN A 6 16.08 28.06 23.59
CA ASN A 6 16.15 27.31 24.85
C ASN A 6 16.26 25.78 24.69
N VAL A 7 16.49 25.26 23.48
CA VAL A 7 16.54 23.82 23.25
C VAL A 7 17.92 23.27 23.61
N VAL A 8 17.97 22.47 24.69
CA VAL A 8 19.19 21.77 25.11
C VAL A 8 19.50 20.63 24.13
N GLY A 9 20.49 20.84 23.27
CA GLY A 9 21.00 19.81 22.37
C GLY A 9 21.84 18.76 23.12
N GLY A 10 21.46 17.47 23.03
CA GLY A 10 22.25 16.36 23.61
C GLY A 10 21.44 15.07 23.80
N LYS A 11 22.14 13.95 24.04
CA LYS A 11 21.48 12.67 24.38
C LYS A 11 20.86 12.79 25.77
N LEU A 12 19.54 12.57 25.89
CA LEU A 12 18.82 12.60 27.17
C LEU A 12 19.46 11.62 28.18
N ARG A 13 19.87 12.13 29.34
CA ARG A 13 20.38 11.34 30.47
C ARG A 13 19.47 11.54 31.67
N LEU A 14 19.04 10.46 32.30
CA LEU A 14 18.22 10.51 33.51
C LEU A 14 19.11 10.45 34.75
N LYS A 15 18.74 11.18 35.80
CA LYS A 15 19.47 11.20 37.08
C LYS A 15 19.34 9.83 37.73
N GLY A 16 20.43 9.08 37.80
CA GLY A 16 20.49 7.80 38.52
C GLY A 16 20.97 6.59 37.71
N LYS A 17 21.01 6.64 36.37
CA LYS A 17 21.66 5.65 35.46
C LYS A 17 21.58 6.13 34.01
N ALA A 18 22.58 5.80 33.19
CA ALA A 18 22.53 6.08 31.75
C ALA A 18 21.48 5.19 31.07
N LEU A 19 20.59 5.77 30.26
CA LEU A 19 19.68 4.99 29.40
C LEU A 19 20.52 4.20 28.39
N ASP A 20 20.51 2.87 28.50
CA ASP A 20 21.20 1.95 27.59
C ASP A 20 20.41 1.79 26.28
N VAL A 21 20.21 2.91 25.58
CA VAL A 21 19.64 2.90 24.24
C VAL A 21 20.75 2.50 23.29
N LYS A 22 20.83 1.20 22.99
CA LYS A 22 21.67 0.64 21.94
C LYS A 22 21.41 1.43 20.66
N GLY A 23 22.41 2.18 20.21
CA GLY A 23 22.29 3.07 19.06
C GLY A 23 21.69 2.33 17.89
N ILE A 24 20.47 2.71 17.52
CA ILE A 24 19.78 2.13 16.37
C ILE A 24 20.55 2.62 15.15
N SER A 25 21.47 1.80 14.67
CA SER A 25 22.03 1.98 13.34
C SER A 25 20.86 1.89 12.36
N LYS A 26 20.54 3.00 11.71
CA LYS A 26 19.40 3.14 10.77
C LYS A 26 19.35 1.99 9.74
N LYS A 27 20.50 1.36 9.43
CA LYS A 27 20.63 0.19 8.55
C LYS A 27 20.04 -1.13 9.11
N LYS A 28 19.98 -1.36 10.43
CA LYS A 28 19.44 -2.62 11.00
C LYS A 28 17.91 -2.65 11.11
N LYS A 29 17.23 -1.49 11.10
CA LYS A 29 15.75 -1.43 11.14
C LYS A 29 15.09 -1.78 9.81
N LEU A 30 15.71 -1.40 8.68
CA LEU A 30 15.13 -1.65 7.36
C LEU A 30 15.03 -3.15 7.03
N LYS A 31 16.06 -3.94 7.39
CA LYS A 31 16.06 -5.40 7.18
C LYS A 31 14.96 -6.12 7.95
N LYS A 32 14.71 -5.73 9.21
CA LYS A 32 13.66 -6.34 10.03
C LYS A 32 12.25 -6.08 9.49
N HIS A 33 12.00 -4.87 8.96
CA HIS A 33 10.70 -4.54 8.37
C HIS A 33 10.44 -5.29 7.07
N PHE A 34 11.48 -5.50 6.25
CA PHE A 34 11.40 -6.29 5.01
C PHE A 34 11.20 -7.79 5.29
N GLU A 35 11.92 -8.36 6.27
CA GLU A 35 11.72 -9.74 6.71
C GLU A 35 10.32 -9.97 7.30
N GLN A 36 9.81 -9.01 8.07
CA GLN A 36 8.48 -9.10 8.65
C GLN A 36 7.39 -9.00 7.57
N PHE A 37 7.54 -8.12 6.58
CA PHE A 37 6.63 -8.01 5.43
C PHE A 37 6.60 -9.30 4.59
N ASN A 38 7.77 -9.89 4.29
CA ASN A 38 7.85 -11.16 3.56
C ASN A 38 7.23 -12.32 4.35
N LYS A 39 7.41 -12.36 5.68
CA LYS A 39 6.81 -13.40 6.52
C LYS A 39 5.27 -13.37 6.44
N TYR A 40 4.67 -12.18 6.55
CA TYR A 40 3.21 -12.02 6.47
C TYR A 40 2.64 -12.35 5.08
N MET A 41 3.37 -12.05 4.00
CA MET A 41 2.95 -12.39 2.64
C MET A 41 3.10 -13.89 2.31
N SER A 42 4.04 -14.60 2.93
CA SER A 42 4.35 -15.99 2.58
C SER A 42 3.66 -17.06 3.46
N SER A 43 3.25 -16.77 4.70
CA SER A 43 2.78 -17.84 5.60
C SER A 43 1.26 -18.01 5.67
N ASP A 44 0.48 -16.92 5.61
CA ASP A 44 -0.92 -16.98 6.03
C ASP A 44 -1.86 -16.89 4.81
N VAL A 45 -1.63 -15.95 3.89
CA VAL A 45 -2.46 -15.77 2.68
C VAL A 45 -2.31 -16.93 1.69
N MET A 46 -1.11 -17.52 1.57
CA MET A 46 -0.89 -18.64 0.64
C MET A 46 -1.42 -19.98 1.17
N LYS A 47 -1.49 -20.17 2.49
CA LYS A 47 -2.00 -21.42 3.10
C LYS A 47 -3.51 -21.50 3.09
N GLU A 48 -4.20 -20.39 3.33
CA GLU A 48 -5.67 -20.33 3.25
C GLU A 48 -6.17 -20.61 1.81
N ILE A 49 -5.51 -20.04 0.80
CA ILE A 49 -5.83 -20.31 -0.61
C ILE A 49 -5.61 -21.79 -0.98
N GLN A 50 -4.60 -22.45 -0.42
CA GLN A 50 -4.32 -23.86 -0.71
C GLN A 50 -5.29 -24.84 -0.02
N ALA A 51 -5.85 -24.46 1.13
CA ALA A 51 -6.76 -25.33 1.89
C ALA A 51 -8.14 -25.47 1.23
N GLU A 52 -8.69 -24.39 0.65
CA GLU A 52 -10.01 -24.41 0.00
C GLU A 52 -10.01 -25.09 -1.38
N ASN A 53 -8.87 -25.22 -2.04
CA ASN A 53 -8.73 -25.87 -3.35
C ASN A 53 -8.57 -27.42 -3.28
N ASN A 54 -8.83 -28.05 -2.14
CA ASN A 54 -8.72 -29.51 -1.93
C ASN A 54 -10.05 -30.26 -2.07
N ILE A 55 -10.97 -29.78 -2.92
CA ILE A 55 -12.14 -30.54 -3.34
C ILE A 55 -11.79 -31.13 -4.72
N ASP A 56 -11.74 -32.45 -4.78
CA ASP A 56 -11.59 -33.31 -5.97
C ASP A 56 -10.16 -33.49 -6.52
N ARG A 57 -9.49 -34.45 -5.88
CA ARG A 57 -8.21 -35.04 -6.31
C ARG A 57 -8.47 -36.09 -7.39
N GLU A 58 -8.54 -35.70 -8.67
CA GLU A 58 -8.31 -36.66 -9.77
C GLU A 58 -7.67 -36.06 -11.04
N ASP A 59 -7.65 -34.73 -11.24
CA ASP A 59 -6.99 -34.07 -12.40
C ASP A 59 -5.75 -33.24 -12.02
N LYS A 60 -4.75 -33.89 -11.41
CA LYS A 60 -3.55 -33.22 -10.86
C LYS A 60 -2.40 -32.96 -11.84
N ASP A 61 -2.64 -32.90 -13.15
CA ASP A 61 -1.57 -32.60 -14.13
C ASP A 61 -1.90 -31.51 -15.15
N LEU A 62 -3.12 -30.95 -15.12
CA LEU A 62 -3.48 -29.85 -16.02
C LEU A 62 -2.89 -28.52 -15.51
N SER A 63 -2.38 -27.71 -16.44
CA SER A 63 -1.94 -26.35 -16.12
C SER A 63 -3.10 -25.54 -15.53
N TYR A 64 -2.84 -24.53 -14.69
CA TYR A 64 -3.90 -23.64 -14.17
C TYR A 64 -4.76 -23.05 -15.30
N ASP A 65 -4.16 -22.81 -16.46
CA ASP A 65 -4.85 -22.32 -17.66
C ASP A 65 -5.77 -23.37 -18.30
N GLU A 66 -5.48 -24.67 -18.17
CA GLU A 66 -6.31 -25.75 -18.73
C GLU A 66 -7.54 -26.07 -17.89
N ARG A 67 -7.51 -25.75 -16.58
CA ARG A 67 -8.67 -25.87 -15.70
C ARG A 67 -9.68 -24.74 -15.87
N LEU A 68 -9.31 -23.67 -16.56
CA LEU A 68 -10.14 -22.50 -16.72
C LEU A 68 -11.24 -22.69 -17.76
N THR A 69 -12.45 -22.26 -17.43
CA THR A 69 -13.54 -22.23 -18.40
C THR A 69 -13.24 -21.23 -19.53
N PRO A 70 -13.83 -21.42 -20.73
CA PRO A 70 -13.65 -20.47 -21.83
C PRO A 70 -14.04 -19.02 -21.49
N ALA A 71 -15.01 -18.84 -20.58
CA ALA A 71 -15.42 -17.52 -20.10
C ALA A 71 -14.35 -16.88 -19.21
N GLU A 72 -13.80 -17.65 -18.26
CA GLU A 72 -12.73 -17.19 -17.38
C GLU A 72 -11.45 -16.87 -18.15
N ARG A 73 -11.10 -17.68 -19.17
CA ARG A 73 -9.93 -17.42 -20.02
C ARG A 73 -10.05 -16.07 -20.74
N ARG A 74 -11.21 -15.80 -21.34
CA ARG A 74 -11.50 -14.49 -21.97
C ARG A 74 -11.44 -13.34 -20.97
N TYR A 75 -11.96 -13.54 -19.76
CA TYR A 75 -11.90 -12.53 -18.70
C TYR A 75 -10.46 -12.21 -18.30
N LEU A 76 -9.61 -13.23 -18.10
CA LEU A 76 -8.20 -13.04 -17.77
C LEU A 76 -7.43 -12.35 -18.90
N GLU A 77 -7.68 -12.71 -20.16
CA GLU A 77 -7.09 -12.04 -21.31
C GLU A 77 -7.45 -10.55 -21.34
N HIS A 78 -8.74 -10.24 -21.17
CA HIS A 78 -9.20 -8.85 -21.10
C HIS A 78 -8.59 -8.10 -19.90
N TRP A 79 -8.51 -8.77 -18.74
CA TRP A 79 -7.92 -8.19 -17.54
C TRP A 79 -6.44 -7.90 -17.70
N LYS A 80 -5.66 -8.82 -18.32
CA LYS A 80 -4.25 -8.60 -18.69
C LYS A 80 -4.08 -7.39 -19.59
N GLN A 81 -4.95 -7.21 -20.57
CA GLN A 81 -4.92 -6.02 -21.45
C GLN A 81 -5.19 -4.72 -20.68
N LEU A 82 -6.17 -4.72 -19.77
CA LEU A 82 -6.50 -3.57 -18.96
C LEU A 82 -5.38 -3.25 -17.94
N GLU A 83 -4.79 -4.30 -17.36
CA GLU A 83 -3.67 -4.19 -16.42
C GLU A 83 -2.46 -3.57 -17.09
N ALA A 84 -2.08 -4.01 -18.30
CA ALA A 84 -0.99 -3.40 -19.05
C ALA A 84 -1.21 -1.89 -19.28
N LYS A 85 -2.43 -1.49 -19.64
CA LYS A 85 -2.81 -0.06 -19.80
C LYS A 85 -2.73 0.69 -18.47
N ARG A 86 -3.18 0.09 -17.38
CA ARG A 86 -3.13 0.68 -16.03
C ARG A 86 -1.68 0.82 -15.55
N LEU A 87 -0.84 -0.19 -15.79
CA LEU A 87 0.57 -0.20 -15.43
C LEU A 87 1.32 0.90 -16.18
N LEU A 88 1.09 1.05 -17.49
CA LEU A 88 1.70 2.11 -18.30
C LEU A 88 1.35 3.51 -17.77
N LYS A 89 0.06 3.74 -17.43
CA LYS A 89 -0.38 5.02 -16.83
C LYS A 89 0.27 5.27 -15.47
N ASN A 90 0.29 4.26 -14.61
CA ASN A 90 0.84 4.37 -13.27
C ASN A 90 2.38 4.49 -13.26
N ALA A 91 3.06 3.94 -14.27
CA ALA A 91 4.51 4.02 -14.41
C ALA A 91 4.98 5.44 -14.77
N ASN A 92 4.14 6.22 -15.46
CA ASN A 92 4.47 7.59 -15.85
C ASN A 92 4.38 8.59 -14.68
N GLU A 93 3.71 8.24 -13.58
CA GLU A 93 3.47 9.15 -12.47
C GLU A 93 4.21 8.71 -11.22
N SER A 94 5.00 9.62 -10.63
CA SER A 94 5.58 9.39 -9.30
C SER A 94 4.47 9.39 -8.23
N HIS A 95 4.71 8.74 -7.10
CA HIS A 95 3.81 8.83 -5.95
C HIS A 95 3.57 10.29 -5.53
N ARG A 96 4.62 11.12 -5.55
CA ARG A 96 4.52 12.56 -5.26
C ARG A 96 3.56 13.26 -6.23
N ASP A 97 3.65 12.97 -7.52
CA ASP A 97 2.79 13.57 -8.53
C ASP A 97 1.34 13.14 -8.34
N ARG A 98 1.12 11.88 -7.99
CA ARG A 98 -0.21 11.35 -7.67
C ARG A 98 -0.83 12.05 -6.45
N VAL A 99 -0.04 12.27 -5.40
CA VAL A 99 -0.47 13.02 -4.21
C VAL A 99 -0.77 14.48 -4.57
N ASN A 100 0.09 15.11 -5.37
CA ASN A 100 -0.14 16.49 -5.82
C ASN A 100 -1.43 16.62 -6.64
N LYS A 101 -1.65 15.73 -7.62
CA LYS A 101 -2.88 15.69 -8.43
C LYS A 101 -4.12 15.47 -7.56
N PHE A 102 -4.02 14.59 -6.57
CA PHE A 102 -5.12 14.35 -5.62
C PHE A 102 -5.42 15.61 -4.79
N ASN A 103 -4.40 16.28 -4.27
CA ASN A 103 -4.60 17.51 -3.51
C ASN A 103 -5.17 18.64 -4.38
N GLN A 104 -4.71 18.77 -5.63
CA GLN A 104 -5.29 19.70 -6.61
C GLN A 104 -6.76 19.37 -6.89
N TYR A 105 -7.09 18.09 -7.05
CA TYR A 105 -8.48 17.66 -7.24
C TYR A 105 -9.36 18.04 -6.04
N LEU A 106 -8.90 17.77 -4.82
CA LEU A 106 -9.64 18.14 -3.60
C LEU A 106 -9.82 19.66 -3.47
N ALA A 107 -8.80 20.45 -3.81
CA ALA A 107 -8.90 21.91 -3.79
C ALA A 107 -9.90 22.45 -4.83
N ASN A 108 -10.12 21.73 -5.92
CA ASN A 108 -11.05 22.10 -6.98
C ASN A 108 -12.48 21.57 -6.76
N LEU A 109 -12.70 20.66 -5.79
CA LEU A 109 -14.03 20.18 -5.48
C LEU A 109 -14.86 21.28 -4.81
N SER A 110 -16.14 21.36 -5.16
CA SER A 110 -17.05 22.30 -4.52
C SER A 110 -17.23 21.93 -3.05
N GLU A 111 -17.17 22.93 -2.17
CA GLU A 111 -17.51 22.74 -0.76
C GLU A 111 -18.98 22.38 -0.57
N HIS A 112 -19.85 22.99 -1.39
CA HIS A 112 -21.29 22.82 -1.35
C HIS A 112 -21.80 22.13 -2.61
N TYR A 113 -22.48 20.99 -2.42
CA TYR A 113 -23.07 20.18 -3.50
C TYR A 113 -24.56 20.47 -3.72
N ASP A 114 -25.07 21.55 -3.12
CA ASP A 114 -26.46 21.98 -3.25
C ASP A 114 -26.54 23.43 -3.72
N ILE A 115 -27.62 23.75 -4.41
CA ILE A 115 -27.84 25.09 -4.96
C ILE A 115 -28.28 25.99 -3.79
N PRO A 116 -27.64 27.14 -3.57
CA PRO A 116 -28.07 28.05 -2.53
C PRO A 116 -29.53 28.45 -2.76
N ARG A 117 -30.31 28.48 -1.67
CA ARG A 117 -31.74 28.75 -1.73
C ARG A 117 -31.96 30.19 -2.23
N VAL A 118 -32.54 30.34 -3.42
CA VAL A 118 -32.91 31.64 -3.99
C VAL A 118 -34.22 32.12 -3.34
N GLY A 119 -34.15 33.25 -2.62
CA GLY A 119 -35.31 33.94 -2.08
C GLY A 119 -35.91 34.89 -3.12
N PRO A 120 -37.23 35.13 -3.11
CA PRO A 120 -37.85 36.13 -3.96
C PRO A 120 -37.39 37.52 -3.48
N GLY A 121 -36.58 38.18 -4.31
CA GLY A 121 -36.43 39.63 -4.28
C GLY A 121 -37.65 40.30 -4.89
#